data_AF-A0A1G7V828-F1
#
_entry.id   AF-A0A1G7V828-F1
#
_cell.length_a   1.000
_cell.length_b   1.000
_cell.length_c   1.000
_cell.angle_alpha   90.00
_cell.angle_beta   90.00
_cell.angle_gamma   90.00
#
_symmetry.space_group_name_H-M   'P 1'
#
loop_
_entity.id
_entity.type
_entity.pdbx_description
1 polymer ?
#
loop_
_entity_poly.entity_id
_entity_poly.type
_entity_poly.pdbx_seq_one_letter_code
_entity_poly.pdbx_strand_id
1 'polypeptide(L)'
;MYHTTQPGDSLYTISMQHKTTLQHLIDINPQISNPNMIRVGEKIEVGNPWVLNPWRGNQWQMGMEEYQKGIEDYRKGRAEYRKGRKEQLKYKKR
;
A
#
# COMPACT_ATOMS: atom_id res chain seq x y z
N MET A 1 -7.93 1.89 17.84
CA MET A 1 -8.76 3.06 18.24
C MET A 1 -10.13 2.86 17.62
N TYR A 2 -11.21 3.21 18.32
CA TYR A 2 -12.58 2.99 17.85
C TYR A 2 -13.39 4.29 17.79
N HIS A 3 -14.22 4.41 16.76
CA HIS A 3 -15.24 5.46 16.61
C HIS A 3 -16.62 4.83 16.75
N THR A 4 -17.49 5.43 17.57
CA THR A 4 -18.89 5.00 17.67
C THR A 4 -19.72 5.83 16.70
N THR A 5 -20.32 5.18 15.71
CA THR A 5 -21.13 5.82 14.67
C THR A 5 -22.31 6.58 15.27
N GLN A 6 -22.49 7.83 14.86
CA GLN A 6 -23.61 8.68 15.25
C GLN A 6 -24.61 8.85 14.08
N PRO A 7 -25.84 9.32 14.35
CA PRO A 7 -26.77 9.65 13.27
C PRO A 7 -26.16 10.66 12.31
N GLY A 8 -26.12 10.31 11.01
CA GLY A 8 -25.52 11.14 9.96
C GLY A 8 -24.05 10.84 9.66
N ASP A 9 -23.40 9.94 10.43
CA ASP A 9 -22.07 9.45 10.08
C ASP A 9 -22.11 8.52 8.86
N SER A 10 -21.04 8.58 8.07
CA SER A 10 -20.72 7.64 7.00
C SER A 10 -19.27 7.22 7.14
N LEU A 11 -18.88 6.09 6.55
CA LEU A 11 -17.48 5.68 6.54
C LEU A 11 -16.58 6.75 5.88
N TYR A 12 -17.12 7.51 4.93
CA TYR A 12 -16.41 8.64 4.33
C TYR A 12 -16.14 9.76 5.35
N THR A 13 -17.17 10.24 6.07
CA THR A 13 -16.99 11.31 7.05
C THR A 13 -16.10 10.89 8.22
N ILE A 14 -16.22 9.64 8.67
CA ILE A 14 -15.35 9.04 9.68
C ILE A 14 -13.89 9.01 9.18
N SER A 15 -13.66 8.59 7.93
CA SER A 15 -12.29 8.56 7.38
C SER A 15 -11.63 9.94 7.38
N MET A 16 -12.41 10.98 7.05
CA MET A 16 -11.93 12.36 7.03
C MET A 16 -11.64 12.91 8.42
N GLN A 17 -12.53 12.65 9.40
CA GLN A 17 -12.35 13.07 10.79
C GLN A 17 -11.10 12.45 11.41
N HIS A 18 -10.86 11.17 11.11
CA HIS A 18 -9.72 10.40 11.65
C HIS A 18 -8.48 10.44 10.74
N LYS A 19 -8.45 11.29 9.71
CA LYS A 19 -7.32 11.44 8.78
C LYS A 19 -6.82 10.11 8.19
N THR A 20 -7.74 9.20 7.88
CA THR A 20 -7.47 7.89 7.28
C THR A 20 -8.18 7.78 5.93
N THR A 21 -8.10 6.63 5.25
CA THR A 21 -8.77 6.40 3.96
C THR A 21 -9.98 5.49 4.11
N LEU A 22 -10.97 5.66 3.23
CA LEU A 22 -12.15 4.80 3.16
C LEU A 22 -11.74 3.33 2.93
N GLN A 23 -10.81 3.08 2.01
CA GLN A 23 -10.32 1.73 1.73
C GLN A 23 -9.70 1.10 2.97
N HIS A 24 -8.90 1.85 3.72
CA HIS A 24 -8.30 1.33 4.94
C HIS A 24 -9.36 0.99 5.99
N LEU A 25 -10.38 1.84 6.17
CA LEU A 25 -11.49 1.54 7.08
C LEU A 25 -12.24 0.26 6.66
N ILE A 26 -12.41 0.01 5.36
CA ILE A 26 -13.05 -1.22 4.86
C ILE A 26 -12.15 -2.43 5.15
N ASP A 27 -10.85 -2.33 4.88
CA ASP A 27 -9.90 -3.43 5.04
C ASP A 27 -9.76 -3.87 6.51
N ILE A 28 -9.76 -2.92 7.44
CA ILE A 28 -9.65 -3.22 8.88
C ILE A 28 -11.00 -3.55 9.54
N ASN A 29 -12.12 -3.27 8.87
CA ASN A 29 -13.45 -3.63 9.35
C ASN A 29 -14.15 -4.62 8.40
N PRO A 30 -13.63 -5.85 8.23
CA PRO A 30 -14.21 -6.85 7.33
C PRO A 30 -15.63 -7.28 7.73
N GLN A 31 -16.07 -6.96 8.95
CA GLN A 31 -17.44 -7.17 9.41
C GLN A 31 -18.46 -6.26 8.70
N ILE A 32 -18.02 -5.16 8.07
CA ILE A 32 -18.90 -4.24 7.35
C ILE A 32 -19.05 -4.72 5.92
N SER A 33 -20.09 -5.51 5.66
CA SER A 33 -20.34 -6.04 4.31
C SER A 33 -20.75 -4.98 3.30
N ASN A 34 -21.41 -3.91 3.76
CA ASN A 34 -21.81 -2.79 2.91
C ASN A 34 -21.29 -1.47 3.49
N PRO A 35 -20.24 -0.87 2.88
CA PRO A 35 -19.65 0.38 3.34
C PRO A 35 -20.61 1.58 3.40
N ASN A 36 -21.71 1.51 2.65
CA ASN A 36 -22.74 2.56 2.62
C ASN A 36 -23.83 2.37 3.67
N MET A 37 -23.84 1.24 4.38
CA MET A 37 -24.84 0.91 5.40
C MET A 37 -24.14 0.60 6.73
N ILE A 38 -23.76 1.66 7.43
CA ILE A 38 -23.32 1.57 8.84
C ILE A 38 -24.47 1.92 9.78
N ARG A 39 -24.55 1.24 10.92
CA ARG A 39 -25.62 1.46 11.90
C ARG A 39 -25.19 2.46 12.96
N VAL A 40 -26.13 3.28 13.42
CA VAL A 40 -25.90 4.16 14.58
C VAL A 40 -25.58 3.30 15.81
N GLY A 41 -24.56 3.68 16.56
CA GLY A 41 -24.03 2.94 17.71
C GLY A 41 -23.04 1.83 17.35
N GLU A 42 -22.77 1.60 16.07
CA GLU A 42 -21.77 0.64 15.62
C GLU A 42 -20.35 1.13 15.96
N LYS A 43 -19.48 0.21 16.39
CA LYS A 43 -18.08 0.52 16.67
C LYS A 43 -17.24 0.24 15.43
N ILE A 44 -16.68 1.29 14.86
CA ILE A 44 -15.80 1.27 13.71
C ILE A 44 -14.35 1.35 14.20
N GLU A 45 -13.51 0.40 13.81
CA GLU A 45 -12.08 0.49 14.05
C GLU A 45 -11.48 1.53 13.09
N VAL A 46 -10.74 2.50 13.62
CA VAL A 46 -10.14 3.59 12.81
C VAL A 46 -8.61 3.52 12.75
N GLY A 47 -8.01 2.52 13.40
CA GLY A 47 -6.56 2.30 13.37
C GLY A 47 -5.74 3.44 13.99
N ASN A 48 -4.44 3.49 13.70
CA ASN A 48 -3.57 4.60 14.09
C ASN A 48 -3.40 5.56 12.91
N PRO A 49 -3.86 6.82 13.00
CA PRO A 49 -3.83 7.78 11.90
C PRO A 49 -2.42 8.12 11.40
N TRP A 50 -1.39 7.97 12.24
CA TRP A 50 -0.01 8.34 11.89
C TRP A 50 0.75 7.31 11.05
N VAL A 51 0.19 6.10 10.91
CA VAL A 51 0.76 5.07 10.03
C VAL A 51 0.24 5.24 8.59
N LEU A 52 -0.87 5.95 8.38
CA LEU A 52 -1.60 6.00 7.10
C LEU A 52 -2.02 7.43 6.71
N ASN A 53 -1.03 8.25 6.38
CA ASN A 53 -1.27 9.51 5.67
C ASN A 53 -1.63 9.25 4.18
N PRO A 54 -2.74 9.79 3.64
CA PRO A 54 -3.18 9.52 2.25
C PRO A 54 -2.26 10.07 1.15
N TRP A 55 -1.33 10.98 1.46
CA TRP A 55 -0.29 11.44 0.52
C TRP A 55 1.01 10.61 0.55
N ARG A 56 1.17 9.69 1.52
CA ARG A 56 2.40 8.89 1.70
C ARG A 56 2.18 7.38 1.88
N GLY A 57 0.97 6.91 2.15
CA GLY A 57 0.74 5.53 2.59
C GLY A 57 0.57 4.50 1.47
N ASN A 58 -0.25 4.77 0.44
CA ASN A 58 -0.77 3.65 -0.37
C ASN A 58 -0.21 3.62 -1.80
N GLN A 59 0.29 4.76 -2.30
CA GLN A 59 0.90 4.88 -3.64
C GLN A 59 2.44 4.83 -3.59
N TRP A 60 3.05 5.23 -2.47
CA TRP A 60 4.50 5.17 -2.28
C TRP A 60 5.00 3.77 -1.96
N GLN A 61 4.20 2.92 -1.33
CA GLN A 61 4.63 1.55 -1.04
C GLN A 61 4.66 0.71 -2.33
N MET A 62 3.61 0.83 -3.14
CA MET A 62 3.56 0.25 -4.49
C MET A 62 4.63 0.86 -5.41
N GLY A 63 4.78 2.19 -5.40
CA GLY A 63 5.82 2.87 -6.18
C GLY A 63 7.25 2.57 -5.72
N MET A 64 7.48 2.33 -4.41
CA MET A 64 8.76 1.89 -3.87
C MET A 64 9.05 0.44 -4.23
N GLU A 65 8.05 -0.45 -4.19
CA GLU A 65 8.20 -1.84 -4.66
C GLU A 65 8.52 -1.88 -6.16
N GLU A 66 7.83 -1.10 -6.98
CA GLU A 66 8.14 -0.93 -8.40
C GLU A 66 9.55 -0.36 -8.62
N TYR A 67 9.96 0.64 -7.83
CA TYR A 67 11.31 1.20 -7.86
C TYR A 67 12.38 0.18 -7.46
N GLN A 68 12.16 -0.58 -6.39
CA GLN A 68 13.06 -1.66 -5.94
C GLN A 68 13.18 -2.75 -7.01
N LYS A 69 12.05 -3.15 -7.60
CA LYS A 69 12.00 -4.12 -8.69
C LYS A 69 12.80 -3.63 -9.90
N GLY A 70 12.63 -2.36 -10.30
CA GLY A 70 13.41 -1.76 -11.38
C GLY A 70 14.93 -1.71 -11.11
N ILE A 71 15.34 -1.40 -9.86
CA ILE A 71 16.74 -1.46 -9.43
C ILE A 71 17.29 -2.90 -9.51
N GLU A 72 16.49 -3.89 -9.11
CA GLU A 72 16.87 -5.30 -9.12
C GLU A 72 17.03 -5.82 -10.57
N ASP A 73 16.09 -5.46 -11.44
CA ASP A 73 16.14 -5.79 -12.88
C ASP A 73 17.36 -5.15 -13.56
N TYR A 74 17.66 -3.88 -13.25
CA TYR A 74 18.88 -3.22 -13.71
C TYR A 74 20.15 -3.94 -13.22
N ARG A 75 20.19 -4.35 -11.95
CA ARG A 75 21.32 -5.10 -11.37
C ARG A 75 21.49 -6.47 -12.03
N LYS A 76 20.40 -7.19 -12.31
CA LYS A 76 20.39 -8.47 -13.03
C LYS A 76 20.93 -8.30 -14.45
N GLY A 77 20.42 -7.34 -15.20
CA GLY A 77 20.90 -7.05 -16.57
C GLY A 77 22.39 -6.68 -16.61
N ARG A 78 22.88 -5.90 -15.64
CA ARG A 78 24.32 -5.58 -15.55
C ARG A 78 25.18 -6.80 -15.22
N ALA A 79 24.69 -7.70 -14.36
CA ALA A 79 25.39 -8.93 -14.02
C ALA A 79 25.45 -9.89 -15.21
N GLU A 80 24.37 -10.00 -15.97
CA GLU A 80 24.27 -10.77 -17.20
C GLU A 80 25.23 -10.23 -18.27
N TYR A 81 25.25 -8.92 -18.50
CA TYR A 81 26.22 -8.27 -19.39
C TYR A 81 27.67 -8.56 -18.99
N ARG A 82 28.00 -8.50 -17.69
CA ARG A 82 29.34 -8.84 -17.18
C ARG A 82 29.70 -10.32 -17.41
N LYS A 83 28.74 -11.24 -17.24
CA LYS A 83 28.94 -12.68 -17.50
C LYS A 83 29.16 -12.94 -18.98
N GLY A 84 28.28 -12.41 -19.84
CA GLY A 84 28.41 -12.53 -21.30
C GLY A 84 29.73 -11.94 -21.82
N ARG A 85 30.18 -10.79 -21.27
CA ARG A 85 31.49 -10.22 -21.64
C ARG A 85 32.66 -11.13 -21.25
N LYS A 86 32.63 -11.74 -20.05
CA LYS A 86 33.65 -12.69 -19.62
C LYS A 86 33.66 -13.96 -20.48
N GLU A 87 32.49 -14.42 -20.90
CA GLU A 87 32.33 -15.57 -21.78
C GLU A 87 32.87 -15.30 -23.18
N GLN A 88 32.54 -14.15 -23.77
CA GLN A 88 33.13 -13.71 -25.04
C GLN A 88 34.66 -13.56 -24.97
N LEU A 89 35.18 -13.04 -23.84
CA LEU A 89 36.62 -12.94 -23.60
C LEU A 89 37.29 -14.32 -23.45
N LYS A 90 36.58 -15.32 -22.94
CA LYS A 90 37.05 -16.71 -22.84
C LYS A 90 37.07 -17.38 -24.23
N TYR A 91 36.09 -17.08 -25.07
CA TYR A 91 36.00 -17.60 -26.43
C TYR A 91 37.04 -17.00 -27.38
N LYS A 92 37.36 -15.70 -27.25
CA LYS A 92 38.43 -15.03 -28.02
C LYS A 92 39.86 -15.39 -27.61
N LYS A 93 40.04 -16.16 -26.52
CA LYS A 93 41.34 -16.61 -26.00
C LYS A 93 41.63 -18.10 -26.29
N ARG A 94 40.80 -18.74 -27.11
CA ARG A 94 41.03 -20.06 -27.72
C ARG A 94 41.39 -19.86 -29.18
#